data_AF-A0A9P3B1M8-F1
#
_entry.id   AF-A0A9P3B1M8-F1
#
_cell.length_a   1.000
_cell.length_b   1.000
_cell.length_c   1.000
_cell.angle_alpha   90.00
_cell.angle_beta   90.00
_cell.angle_gamma   90.00
#
_symmetry.space_group_name_H-M   'P 1'
#
loop_
_entity.id
_entity.type
_entity.pdbx_description
1 polymer ?
#
loop_
_entity_poly.entity_id
_entity_poly.type
_entity_poly.pdbx_seq_one_letter_code
_entity_poly.pdbx_strand_id
1 'polypeptide(L)'
;MLTLTAPPPDAIRTLADAMVRLTRTDVFFSTLAFALNPQFTDDPTMTTACTDGVRVLLNPQFFTRLSVSEQVALLKHEVMHVAFEHVFRRGDRHPKRWNIACDYVINLIIKQEGGALPGGGLCDEQYEGLIEEEVYERLPEGIEDRFDLGDLRESEDGLSPEERAALRASVRERVLQAAQVARMTQENLPAGIERYLNEILQPQQDWHELLAEYLTAQEKSDYDWMHPNRRNSVLQS
;
A
#
# COMPACT_ATOMS: atom_id res chain seq x y z
N MET A 1 -15.72 -16.59 13.95
CA MET A 1 -14.73 -17.65 13.70
C MET A 1 -14.93 -18.07 12.25
N LEU A 2 -14.06 -17.63 11.34
CA LEU A 2 -14.17 -17.94 9.91
C LEU A 2 -14.06 -19.45 9.73
N THR A 3 -15.14 -20.10 9.32
CA THR A 3 -15.16 -21.53 9.01
C THR A 3 -14.39 -21.72 7.70
N LEU A 4 -13.16 -22.17 7.77
CA LEU A 4 -12.43 -22.58 6.57
C LEU A 4 -12.98 -23.95 6.14
N THR A 5 -14.12 -23.99 5.43
CA THR A 5 -14.52 -25.24 4.76
C THR A 5 -13.53 -25.54 3.64
N ALA A 6 -13.25 -26.83 3.42
CA ALA A 6 -12.38 -27.25 2.33
C ALA A 6 -12.93 -26.71 0.99
N PRO A 7 -12.15 -25.87 0.28
CA PRO A 7 -12.59 -25.33 -1.00
C PRO A 7 -12.77 -26.46 -2.02
N PRO A 8 -13.66 -26.28 -3.01
CA PRO A 8 -13.85 -27.30 -4.02
C PRO A 8 -12.52 -27.52 -4.79
N PRO A 9 -12.16 -28.78 -5.13
CA PRO A 9 -10.81 -29.11 -5.63
C PRO A 9 -10.40 -28.35 -6.90
N ASP A 10 -11.38 -27.98 -7.72
CA ASP A 10 -11.21 -27.14 -8.90
C ASP A 10 -10.73 -25.73 -8.54
N ALA A 11 -11.26 -25.12 -7.47
CA ALA A 11 -10.85 -23.80 -7.01
C ALA A 11 -9.38 -23.78 -6.56
N ILE A 12 -8.92 -24.82 -5.85
CA ILE A 12 -7.51 -24.94 -5.43
C ILE A 12 -6.59 -24.99 -6.65
N ARG A 13 -6.96 -25.80 -7.66
CA ARG A 13 -6.18 -25.90 -8.90
C ARG A 13 -6.18 -24.58 -9.68
N THR A 14 -7.32 -23.92 -9.77
CA THR A 14 -7.45 -22.61 -10.44
C THR A 14 -6.58 -21.55 -9.75
N LEU A 15 -6.58 -21.49 -8.42
CA LEU A 15 -5.69 -20.58 -7.68
C LEU A 15 -4.22 -20.91 -7.92
N ALA A 16 -3.84 -22.19 -7.86
CA ALA A 16 -2.46 -22.60 -8.14
C ALA A 16 -2.03 -22.20 -9.57
N ASP A 17 -2.89 -22.40 -10.56
CA ASP A 17 -2.63 -22.00 -11.95
C ASP A 17 -2.50 -20.47 -12.08
N ALA A 18 -3.33 -19.69 -11.39
CA ALA A 18 -3.25 -18.22 -11.37
C ALA A 18 -1.95 -17.73 -10.70
N MET A 19 -1.56 -18.32 -9.57
CA MET A 19 -0.31 -18.03 -8.87
C MET A 19 0.91 -18.34 -9.74
N VAL A 20 0.93 -19.48 -10.42
CA VAL A 20 2.01 -19.85 -11.35
C VAL A 20 2.11 -18.87 -12.52
N ARG A 21 0.98 -18.38 -13.03
CA ARG A 21 0.96 -17.37 -14.09
C ARG A 21 1.50 -16.03 -13.60
N LEU A 22 1.09 -15.60 -12.40
CA LEU A 22 1.59 -14.39 -11.77
C LEU A 22 3.11 -14.44 -11.64
N THR A 23 3.70 -15.59 -11.25
CA THR A 23 5.17 -15.76 -11.18
C THR A 23 5.89 -15.55 -12.51
N ARG A 24 5.21 -15.79 -13.63
CA ARG A 24 5.82 -15.62 -14.97
C ARG A 24 5.75 -14.20 -15.48
N THR A 25 4.78 -13.42 -14.99
CA THR A 25 4.53 -12.06 -15.47
C THR A 25 5.06 -11.02 -14.51
N ASP A 26 4.93 -11.24 -13.19
CA ASP A 26 5.23 -10.26 -12.16
C ASP A 26 5.81 -10.92 -10.90
N VAL A 27 7.11 -10.75 -10.68
CA VAL A 27 7.83 -11.39 -9.57
C VAL A 27 7.50 -10.71 -8.25
N PHE A 28 7.34 -9.39 -8.22
CA PHE A 28 6.89 -8.66 -7.04
C PHE A 28 5.55 -9.16 -6.52
N PHE A 29 4.52 -9.15 -7.37
CA PHE A 29 3.17 -9.53 -6.96
C PHE A 29 3.08 -11.01 -6.58
N SER A 30 3.75 -11.89 -7.32
CA SER A 30 3.76 -13.32 -6.98
C SER A 30 4.46 -13.60 -5.65
N THR A 31 5.63 -12.99 -5.41
CA THR A 31 6.36 -13.15 -4.14
C THR A 31 5.52 -12.71 -2.95
N LEU A 32 4.88 -11.53 -3.07
CA LEU A 32 4.00 -11.03 -2.01
C LEU A 32 2.75 -11.89 -1.86
N ALA A 33 2.10 -12.30 -2.97
CA ALA A 33 0.96 -13.20 -2.91
C ALA A 33 1.31 -14.51 -2.20
N PHE A 34 2.45 -15.15 -2.49
CA PHE A 34 2.87 -16.36 -1.78
C PHE A 34 3.06 -16.12 -0.28
N ALA A 35 3.60 -14.96 0.10
CA ALA A 35 3.78 -14.59 1.50
C ALA A 35 2.43 -14.35 2.23
N LEU A 36 1.40 -13.86 1.52
CA LEU A 36 0.07 -13.61 2.06
C LEU A 36 -0.83 -14.85 2.09
N ASN A 37 -0.45 -15.91 1.36
CA ASN A 37 -1.12 -17.21 1.33
C ASN A 37 -2.65 -17.09 1.12
N PRO A 38 -3.11 -16.73 -0.09
CA PRO A 38 -4.53 -16.54 -0.40
C PRO A 38 -5.34 -17.79 -0.08
N GLN A 39 -6.45 -17.61 0.61
CA GLN A 39 -7.31 -18.69 1.07
C GLN A 39 -8.74 -18.49 0.60
N PHE A 40 -9.41 -19.60 0.31
CA PHE A 40 -10.84 -19.57 0.07
C PHE A 40 -11.60 -19.53 1.41
N THR A 41 -12.69 -18.79 1.44
CA THR A 41 -13.62 -18.77 2.58
C THR A 41 -15.05 -19.04 2.11
N ASP A 42 -15.86 -19.61 3.00
CA ASP A 42 -17.28 -19.88 2.80
C ASP A 42 -18.19 -18.78 3.35
N ASP A 43 -17.60 -17.69 3.83
CA ASP A 43 -18.34 -16.59 4.44
C ASP A 43 -19.39 -16.04 3.45
N PRO A 44 -20.70 -16.19 3.76
CA PRO A 44 -21.76 -15.79 2.84
C PRO A 44 -21.85 -14.26 2.68
N THR A 45 -21.22 -13.49 3.57
CA THR A 45 -21.16 -12.02 3.47
C THR A 45 -20.13 -11.55 2.45
N MET A 46 -19.21 -12.43 2.03
CA MET A 46 -18.14 -12.09 1.12
C MET A 46 -18.46 -12.58 -0.30
N THR A 47 -18.74 -11.64 -1.20
CA THR A 47 -19.21 -11.92 -2.56
C THR A 47 -18.07 -12.02 -3.58
N THR A 48 -16.93 -11.36 -3.33
CA THR A 48 -15.79 -11.24 -4.25
C THR A 48 -14.51 -11.80 -3.63
N ALA A 49 -13.63 -10.92 -3.18
CA ALA A 49 -12.41 -11.17 -2.46
C ALA A 49 -12.25 -10.06 -1.43
N CYS A 50 -11.32 -10.23 -0.50
CA CYS A 50 -10.92 -9.15 0.38
C CYS A 50 -9.58 -9.45 1.02
N THR A 51 -9.02 -8.43 1.67
CA THR A 51 -7.90 -8.59 2.59
C THR A 51 -8.21 -8.05 3.97
N ASP A 52 -7.63 -8.71 4.97
CA ASP A 52 -7.59 -8.29 6.37
C ASP A 52 -6.27 -7.55 6.70
N GLY A 53 -5.45 -7.28 5.68
CA GLY A 53 -4.12 -6.67 5.79
C GLY A 53 -2.97 -7.67 5.94
N VAL A 54 -3.27 -8.96 6.13
CA VAL A 54 -2.27 -10.02 6.39
C VAL A 54 -2.48 -11.23 5.49
N ARG A 55 -3.74 -11.47 5.12
CA ARG A 55 -4.22 -12.59 4.31
C ARG A 55 -5.10 -12.04 3.20
N VAL A 56 -5.13 -12.78 2.11
CA VAL A 56 -6.11 -12.59 1.04
C VAL A 56 -7.17 -13.67 1.17
N LEU A 57 -8.43 -13.28 1.19
CA LEU A 57 -9.58 -14.18 1.24
C LEU A 57 -10.32 -14.10 -0.09
N LEU A 58 -10.67 -15.26 -0.65
CA LEU A 58 -11.27 -15.39 -1.97
C LEU A 58 -12.60 -16.12 -1.88
N ASN A 59 -13.63 -15.63 -2.59
CA ASN A 59 -14.86 -16.39 -2.75
C ASN A 59 -14.61 -17.44 -3.84
N PRO A 60 -14.73 -18.75 -3.54
CA PRO A 60 -14.40 -19.79 -4.51
C PRO A 60 -15.31 -19.77 -5.74
N GLN A 61 -16.58 -19.40 -5.59
CA GLN A 61 -17.55 -19.38 -6.70
C GLN A 61 -17.32 -18.18 -7.61
N PHE A 62 -16.96 -17.04 -7.04
CA PHE A 62 -16.58 -15.85 -7.82
C PHE A 62 -15.28 -16.11 -8.59
N PHE A 63 -14.22 -16.52 -7.88
CA PHE A 63 -12.88 -16.68 -8.45
C PHE A 63 -12.83 -17.70 -9.59
N THR A 64 -13.51 -18.84 -9.46
CA THR A 64 -13.53 -19.90 -10.48
C THR A 64 -14.28 -19.51 -11.76
N ARG A 65 -15.16 -18.51 -11.72
CA ARG A 65 -15.90 -18.02 -12.89
C ARG A 65 -15.14 -16.98 -13.70
N LEU A 66 -14.14 -16.35 -13.09
CA LEU A 66 -13.33 -15.33 -13.74
C LEU A 66 -12.48 -15.95 -14.86
N SER A 67 -12.21 -15.15 -15.89
CA SER A 67 -11.18 -15.49 -16.86
C SER A 67 -9.80 -15.51 -16.19
N VAL A 68 -8.83 -16.16 -16.82
CA VAL A 68 -7.46 -16.23 -16.31
C VAL A 68 -6.85 -14.83 -16.10
N SER A 69 -7.13 -13.88 -17.00
CA SER A 69 -6.61 -12.53 -16.88
C SER A 69 -7.25 -11.79 -15.69
N GLU A 70 -8.56 -11.98 -15.47
CA GLU A 70 -9.28 -11.43 -14.33
C GLU A 70 -8.85 -12.05 -12.99
N GLN A 71 -8.53 -13.35 -12.95
CA GLN A 71 -7.98 -14.00 -11.76
C GLN A 71 -6.65 -13.37 -11.35
N VAL A 72 -5.75 -13.18 -12.31
CA VAL A 72 -4.45 -12.54 -12.08
C VAL A 72 -4.63 -11.09 -11.64
N ALA A 73 -5.52 -10.33 -12.30
CA ALA A 73 -5.80 -8.95 -11.93
C ALA A 73 -6.40 -8.83 -10.53
N LEU A 74 -7.34 -9.71 -10.15
CA LEU A 74 -7.91 -9.73 -8.81
C LEU A 74 -6.84 -10.04 -7.75
N LEU A 75 -5.95 -11.01 -8.00
CA LEU A 75 -4.84 -11.28 -7.09
C LEU A 75 -3.92 -10.06 -6.92
N LYS A 76 -3.58 -9.37 -8.02
CA LYS A 76 -2.80 -8.12 -7.95
C LYS A 76 -3.53 -7.06 -7.15
N HIS A 77 -4.84 -6.91 -7.35
CA HIS A 77 -5.70 -5.96 -6.64
C HIS A 77 -5.61 -6.17 -5.11
N GLU A 78 -5.92 -7.38 -4.64
CA GLU A 78 -5.87 -7.72 -3.21
C GLU A 78 -4.47 -7.56 -2.61
N VAL A 79 -3.44 -7.98 -3.36
CA VAL A 79 -2.05 -7.84 -2.95
C VAL A 79 -1.66 -6.36 -2.83
N MET A 80 -2.18 -5.48 -3.68
CA MET A 80 -1.92 -4.05 -3.61
C MET A 80 -2.59 -3.38 -2.41
N HIS A 81 -3.78 -3.83 -1.98
CA HIS A 81 -4.35 -3.32 -0.71
C HIS A 81 -3.42 -3.57 0.48
N VAL A 82 -2.76 -4.73 0.50
CA VAL A 82 -1.77 -5.05 1.53
C VAL A 82 -0.48 -4.27 1.31
N ALA A 83 0.03 -4.24 0.07
CA ALA A 83 1.26 -3.54 -0.26
C ALA A 83 1.17 -2.07 0.16
N PHE A 84 0.11 -1.38 -0.24
CA PHE A 84 -0.14 0.03 0.05
C PHE A 84 -0.64 0.31 1.48
N GLU A 85 -0.63 -0.69 2.36
CA GLU A 85 -1.03 -0.55 3.77
C GLU A 85 -2.43 0.05 3.95
N HIS A 86 -3.37 -0.21 3.02
CA HIS A 86 -4.69 0.42 3.02
C HIS A 86 -5.47 0.20 4.32
N VAL A 87 -5.34 -0.98 4.92
CA VAL A 87 -5.93 -1.29 6.23
C VAL A 87 -5.35 -0.40 7.32
N PHE A 88 -4.04 -0.12 7.30
CA PHE A 88 -3.38 0.66 8.35
C PHE A 88 -3.45 2.18 8.14
N ARG A 89 -3.63 2.63 6.89
CA ARG A 89 -3.65 4.05 6.49
C ARG A 89 -5.01 4.73 6.62
N ARG A 90 -6.10 3.97 6.75
CA ARG A 90 -7.46 4.51 6.83
C ARG A 90 -7.59 5.62 7.88
N GLY A 91 -7.09 5.39 9.09
CA GLY A 91 -7.33 6.28 10.24
C GLY A 91 -8.82 6.40 10.54
N ASP A 92 -9.27 7.63 10.82
CA ASP A 92 -10.68 7.95 11.12
C ASP A 92 -11.56 8.17 9.88
N ARG A 93 -11.05 7.87 8.68
CA ARG A 93 -11.79 8.05 7.41
C ARG A 93 -12.97 7.07 7.31
N HIS A 94 -14.02 7.49 6.59
CA HIS A 94 -15.19 6.67 6.37
C HIS A 94 -14.83 5.37 5.62
N PRO A 95 -15.15 4.17 6.17
CA PRO A 95 -14.62 2.90 5.65
C PRO A 95 -14.91 2.65 4.16
N LYS A 96 -16.17 2.80 3.75
CA LYS A 96 -16.57 2.58 2.34
C LYS A 96 -15.91 3.57 1.39
N ARG A 97 -15.79 4.83 1.82
CA ARG A 97 -15.23 5.90 0.99
C ARG A 97 -13.72 5.74 0.83
N TRP A 98 -13.05 5.28 1.90
CA TRP A 98 -11.64 4.91 1.85
C TRP A 98 -11.42 3.74 0.90
N ASN A 99 -12.25 2.70 0.97
CA ASN A 99 -12.15 1.56 0.06
C ASN A 99 -12.31 2.02 -1.42
N ILE A 100 -13.33 2.81 -1.72
CA ILE A 100 -13.54 3.37 -3.06
C ILE A 100 -12.31 4.14 -3.57
N ALA A 101 -11.68 4.96 -2.72
CA ALA A 101 -10.48 5.72 -3.09
C ALA A 101 -9.28 4.79 -3.40
N CYS A 102 -9.07 3.78 -2.55
CA CYS A 102 -8.06 2.74 -2.75
C CYS A 102 -8.26 1.99 -4.08
N ASP A 103 -9.50 1.57 -4.35
CA ASP A 103 -9.83 0.81 -5.54
C ASP A 103 -9.59 1.61 -6.81
N TYR A 104 -9.92 2.91 -6.83
CA TYR A 104 -9.62 3.76 -7.99
C TYR A 104 -8.13 3.77 -8.32
N VAL A 105 -7.25 3.94 -7.31
CA VAL A 105 -5.80 3.95 -7.52
C VAL A 105 -5.30 2.58 -8.00
N ILE A 106 -5.68 1.51 -7.32
CA ILE A 106 -5.28 0.13 -7.64
C ILE A 106 -5.74 -0.27 -9.05
N ASN A 107 -7.00 0.01 -9.38
CA ASN A 107 -7.59 -0.38 -10.66
C ASN A 107 -6.94 0.36 -11.82
N LEU A 108 -6.57 1.64 -11.65
CA LEU A 108 -5.83 2.39 -12.66
C LEU A 108 -4.42 1.82 -12.88
N ILE A 109 -3.72 1.40 -11.81
CA ILE A 109 -2.43 0.70 -11.94
C ILE A 109 -2.60 -0.60 -12.75
N ILE A 110 -3.60 -1.41 -12.43
CA ILE A 110 -3.87 -2.67 -13.16
C ILE A 110 -4.19 -2.38 -14.64
N LYS A 111 -5.00 -1.36 -14.91
CA LYS A 111 -5.39 -0.97 -16.27
C LYS A 111 -4.18 -0.47 -17.09
N GLN A 112 -3.28 0.31 -16.48
CA GLN A 112 -2.05 0.78 -17.11
C GLN A 112 -1.12 -0.38 -17.52
N GLU A 113 -1.06 -1.42 -16.69
CA GLU A 113 -0.31 -2.66 -16.95
C GLU A 113 -1.04 -3.62 -17.93
N GLY A 114 -2.19 -3.21 -18.49
CA GLY A 114 -2.97 -4.01 -19.43
C GLY A 114 -3.75 -5.18 -18.81
N GLY A 115 -3.96 -5.17 -17.48
CA GLY A 115 -4.76 -6.16 -16.77
C GLY A 115 -6.26 -6.00 -17.00
N ALA A 116 -7.00 -7.11 -16.94
CA ALA A 116 -8.46 -7.13 -17.07
C ALA A 116 -9.12 -7.25 -15.69
N LEU A 117 -9.80 -6.20 -15.23
CA LEU A 117 -10.52 -6.22 -13.94
C LEU A 117 -11.89 -6.90 -14.08
N PRO A 118 -12.32 -7.72 -13.09
CA PRO A 118 -13.67 -8.25 -13.06
C PRO A 118 -14.73 -7.15 -13.16
N GLY A 119 -15.64 -7.26 -14.13
CA GLY A 119 -16.71 -6.27 -14.32
C GLY A 119 -16.24 -4.86 -14.70
N GLY A 120 -14.96 -4.69 -15.09
CA GLY A 120 -14.36 -3.41 -15.46
C GLY A 120 -13.74 -2.63 -14.29
N GLY A 121 -14.09 -2.96 -13.04
CA GLY A 121 -13.61 -2.27 -11.85
C GLY A 121 -13.98 -0.78 -11.78
N LEU A 122 -13.60 -0.13 -10.69
CA LEU A 122 -13.67 1.32 -10.57
C LEU A 122 -12.50 1.97 -11.30
N CYS A 123 -12.70 2.33 -12.56
CA CYS A 123 -11.70 3.02 -13.38
C CYS A 123 -12.20 4.40 -13.77
N ASP A 124 -11.59 5.45 -13.25
CA ASP A 124 -11.85 6.83 -13.67
C ASP A 124 -10.52 7.56 -13.88
N GLU A 125 -10.28 7.98 -15.13
CA GLU A 125 -9.03 8.60 -15.57
C GLU A 125 -8.75 9.93 -14.87
N GLN A 126 -9.77 10.58 -14.28
CA GLN A 126 -9.57 11.79 -13.50
C GLN A 126 -8.69 11.59 -12.25
N TYR A 127 -8.56 10.34 -11.79
CA TYR A 127 -7.76 9.98 -10.62
C TYR A 127 -6.37 9.43 -10.97
N GLU A 128 -6.00 9.43 -12.25
CA GLU A 128 -4.72 8.92 -12.71
C GLU A 128 -3.53 9.66 -12.08
N GLY A 129 -2.58 8.89 -11.54
CA GLY A 129 -1.37 9.42 -10.92
C GLY A 129 -1.55 10.00 -9.51
N LEU A 130 -2.77 10.09 -8.98
CA LEU A 130 -3.02 10.53 -7.61
C LEU A 130 -2.69 9.44 -6.58
N ILE A 131 -2.60 9.82 -5.31
CA ILE A 131 -2.57 8.89 -4.17
C ILE A 131 -3.97 8.71 -3.56
N GLU A 132 -4.16 7.69 -2.72
CA GLU A 132 -5.47 7.34 -2.18
C GLU A 132 -6.09 8.46 -1.33
N GLU A 133 -5.27 9.19 -0.57
CA GLU A 133 -5.73 10.34 0.22
C GLU A 133 -6.26 11.47 -0.68
N GLU A 134 -5.54 11.73 -1.76
CA GLU A 134 -5.89 12.74 -2.76
C GLU A 134 -7.16 12.38 -3.54
N VAL A 135 -7.38 11.09 -3.80
CA VAL A 135 -8.64 10.60 -4.38
C VAL A 135 -9.76 10.73 -3.36
N TYR A 136 -9.54 10.28 -2.11
CA TYR A 136 -10.53 10.33 -1.04
C TYR A 136 -11.11 11.74 -0.82
N GLU A 137 -10.27 12.78 -0.89
CA GLU A 137 -10.70 14.17 -0.77
C GLU A 137 -11.53 14.65 -1.97
N ARG A 138 -11.26 14.13 -3.17
CA ARG A 138 -11.94 14.51 -4.42
C ARG A 138 -13.21 13.72 -4.70
N LEU A 139 -13.47 12.63 -3.99
CA LEU A 139 -14.70 11.84 -4.20
C LEU A 139 -15.95 12.70 -3.90
N PRO A 140 -17.05 12.56 -4.67
CA PRO A 140 -18.29 13.27 -4.38
C PRO A 140 -18.90 12.82 -3.04
N GLU A 141 -19.71 13.68 -2.41
CA GLU A 141 -20.50 13.29 -1.23
C GLU A 141 -21.52 12.20 -1.58
N GLY A 142 -21.77 11.26 -0.64
CA GLY A 142 -22.71 10.16 -0.82
C GLY A 142 -22.25 9.08 -1.81
N ILE A 143 -20.95 9.02 -2.13
CA ILE A 143 -20.42 7.97 -3.01
C ILE A 143 -20.45 6.60 -2.35
N GLU A 144 -20.37 6.56 -1.03
CA GLU A 144 -20.45 5.37 -0.18
C GLU A 144 -21.78 4.61 -0.29
N ASP A 145 -22.84 5.28 -0.76
CA ASP A 145 -24.14 4.67 -1.01
C ASP A 145 -24.28 4.11 -2.44
N ARG A 146 -23.36 4.47 -3.35
CA ARG A 146 -23.40 4.06 -4.76
C ARG A 146 -22.77 2.71 -5.01
N PHE A 147 -21.81 2.32 -4.18
CA PHE A 147 -21.02 1.12 -4.36
C PHE A 147 -20.95 0.33 -3.06
N ASP A 148 -21.06 -0.99 -3.17
CA ASP A 148 -20.86 -1.91 -2.06
C ASP A 148 -19.62 -2.76 -2.36
N LEU A 149 -18.46 -2.24 -1.96
CA LEU A 149 -17.14 -2.82 -2.21
C LEU A 149 -16.65 -3.46 -0.90
N GLY A 150 -16.48 -4.77 -0.93
CA GLY A 150 -16.21 -5.61 0.24
C GLY A 150 -14.72 -5.93 0.45
N ASP A 151 -13.84 -5.31 -0.33
CA ASP A 151 -12.46 -5.80 -0.52
C ASP A 151 -11.52 -5.45 0.67
N LEU A 152 -11.88 -4.47 1.49
CA LEU A 152 -11.23 -4.22 2.78
C LEU A 152 -12.09 -4.73 3.94
N ARG A 153 -11.62 -5.76 4.64
CA ARG A 153 -12.22 -6.18 5.92
C ARG A 153 -11.45 -5.57 7.07
N GLU A 154 -12.18 -5.05 8.05
CA GLU A 154 -11.60 -4.65 9.32
C GLU A 154 -11.07 -5.92 10.02
N SER A 155 -9.76 -6.09 10.03
CA SER A 155 -9.08 -6.98 11.00
C SER A 155 -9.06 -6.37 12.40
N GLU A 156 -9.68 -5.20 12.59
CA GLU A 156 -9.43 -4.27 13.69
C GLU A 156 -10.27 -4.52 14.96
N ASP A 157 -11.27 -5.40 14.93
CA ASP A 157 -12.07 -5.70 16.12
C ASP A 157 -11.24 -6.47 17.16
N GLY A 158 -10.49 -5.72 18.00
CA GLY A 158 -9.87 -6.21 19.23
C GLY A 158 -8.34 -6.19 19.29
N LEU A 159 -7.63 -5.68 18.28
CA LEU A 159 -6.17 -5.55 18.33
C LEU A 159 -5.72 -4.34 19.16
N SER A 160 -4.72 -4.52 20.02
CA SER A 160 -4.05 -3.42 20.72
C SER A 160 -3.21 -2.56 19.74
N PRO A 161 -2.89 -1.30 20.10
CA PRO A 161 -2.02 -0.46 19.28
C PRO A 161 -0.65 -1.08 18.98
N GLU A 162 -0.10 -1.84 19.94
CA GLU A 162 1.18 -2.54 19.79
C GLU A 162 1.06 -3.70 18.79
N GLU A 163 0.03 -4.52 18.90
CA GLU A 163 -0.23 -5.62 17.95
C GLU A 163 -0.46 -5.08 16.54
N ARG A 164 -1.19 -3.97 16.40
CA ARG A 164 -1.38 -3.28 15.10
C ARG A 164 -0.06 -2.79 14.53
N ALA A 165 0.80 -2.18 15.34
CA ALA A 165 2.12 -1.72 14.89
C ALA A 165 3.03 -2.88 14.47
N ALA A 166 3.04 -3.97 15.24
CA ALA A 166 3.77 -5.19 14.92
C ALA A 166 3.27 -5.84 13.62
N LEU A 167 1.95 -5.86 13.42
CA LEU A 167 1.34 -6.39 12.21
C LEU A 167 1.73 -5.57 10.97
N ARG A 168 1.62 -4.25 11.07
CA ARG A 168 2.07 -3.31 10.04
C ARG A 168 3.55 -3.52 9.71
N ALA A 169 4.41 -3.67 10.72
CA ALA A 169 5.83 -3.94 10.52
C ALA A 169 6.08 -5.26 9.79
N SER A 170 5.35 -6.33 10.13
CA SER A 170 5.44 -7.61 9.41
C SER A 170 5.00 -7.50 7.94
N VAL A 171 3.95 -6.73 7.67
CA VAL A 171 3.49 -6.46 6.30
C VAL A 171 4.57 -5.72 5.51
N ARG A 172 5.14 -4.66 6.08
CA ARG A 172 6.25 -3.92 5.46
C ARG A 172 7.44 -4.81 5.14
N GLU A 173 7.84 -5.67 6.07
CA GLU A 173 8.94 -6.62 5.84
C GLU A 173 8.66 -7.51 4.61
N ARG A 174 7.45 -8.06 4.49
CA ARG A 174 7.06 -8.90 3.34
C ARG A 174 7.09 -8.12 2.02
N VAL A 175 6.60 -6.88 2.03
CA VAL A 175 6.62 -5.98 0.86
C VAL A 175 8.06 -5.66 0.44
N LEU A 176 8.93 -5.35 1.40
CA LEU A 176 10.35 -5.07 1.14
C LEU A 176 11.09 -6.30 0.60
N GLN A 177 10.82 -7.48 1.15
CA GLN A 177 11.38 -8.74 0.63
C GLN A 177 10.92 -9.00 -0.81
N ALA A 178 9.62 -8.82 -1.11
CA ALA A 178 9.09 -8.97 -2.46
C ALA A 178 9.74 -7.97 -3.44
N ALA A 179 9.90 -6.71 -3.03
CA ALA A 179 10.59 -5.70 -3.82
C ALA A 179 12.06 -6.06 -4.07
N GLN A 180 12.76 -6.60 -3.08
CA GLN A 180 14.15 -7.02 -3.22
C GLN A 180 14.28 -8.17 -4.22
N VAL A 181 13.39 -9.17 -4.18
CA VAL A 181 13.37 -10.29 -5.13
C VAL A 181 13.11 -9.78 -6.56
N ALA A 182 12.12 -8.90 -6.73
CA ALA A 182 11.82 -8.30 -8.04
C ALA A 182 13.01 -7.51 -8.63
N ARG A 183 13.74 -6.77 -7.78
CA ARG A 183 14.98 -6.07 -8.17
C ARG A 183 16.08 -7.05 -8.59
N MET A 184 16.21 -8.19 -7.92
CA MET A 184 17.17 -9.24 -8.31
C MET A 184 16.85 -9.85 -9.68
N THR A 185 15.56 -9.93 -10.04
CA THR A 185 15.12 -10.40 -11.36
C THR A 185 15.11 -9.32 -12.44
N GLN A 186 15.55 -8.10 -12.11
CA GLN A 186 15.53 -6.93 -13.01
C GLN A 186 14.12 -6.63 -13.56
N GLU A 187 13.08 -6.91 -12.76
CA GLU A 187 11.71 -6.54 -13.08
C GLU A 187 11.53 -5.02 -12.95
N ASN A 188 10.86 -4.41 -13.91
CA ASN A 188 10.40 -3.02 -13.80
C ASN A 188 9.07 -3.02 -13.04
N LEU A 189 9.01 -2.30 -11.92
CA LEU A 189 7.79 -2.23 -11.13
C LEU A 189 6.86 -1.13 -11.67
N PRO A 190 5.53 -1.28 -11.50
CA PRO A 190 4.61 -0.21 -11.85
C PRO A 190 4.94 1.07 -11.08
N ALA A 191 4.82 2.24 -11.73
CA ALA A 191 5.24 3.52 -11.15
C ALA A 191 4.58 3.83 -9.80
N GLY A 192 3.31 3.43 -9.62
CA GLY A 192 2.61 3.55 -8.33
C GLY A 192 3.28 2.75 -7.20
N ILE A 193 3.74 1.54 -7.52
CA ILE A 193 4.48 0.67 -6.58
C ILE A 193 5.86 1.26 -6.29
N GLU A 194 6.58 1.72 -7.30
CA GLU A 194 7.89 2.35 -7.09
C GLU A 194 7.81 3.59 -6.20
N ARG A 195 6.84 4.46 -6.46
CA ARG A 195 6.59 5.66 -5.65
C ARG A 195 6.36 5.29 -4.18
N TYR A 196 5.48 4.32 -3.95
CA TYR A 196 5.16 3.86 -2.61
C TYR A 196 6.32 3.15 -1.90
N LEU A 197 7.06 2.30 -2.62
CA LEU A 197 8.28 1.67 -2.09
C LEU A 197 9.32 2.70 -1.72
N ASN A 198 9.50 3.75 -2.52
CA ASN A 198 10.41 4.85 -2.21
C ASN A 198 9.98 5.58 -0.93
N GLU A 199 8.68 5.73 -0.69
CA GLU A 199 8.17 6.32 0.55
C GLU A 199 8.44 5.44 1.78
N ILE A 200 8.23 4.11 1.70
CA ILE A 200 8.55 3.19 2.81
C ILE A 200 10.07 3.09 3.04
N LEU A 201 10.85 3.04 1.96
CA LEU A 201 12.31 2.88 2.00
C LEU A 201 13.02 4.15 2.44
N GLN A 202 12.39 5.32 2.28
CA GLN A 202 12.91 6.53 2.86
C GLN A 202 12.78 6.45 4.38
N PRO A 203 13.90 6.43 5.13
CA PRO A 203 13.81 6.58 6.57
C PRO A 203 13.07 7.89 6.82
N GLN A 204 12.02 7.86 7.66
CA GLN A 204 11.41 9.07 8.21
C GLN A 204 12.53 9.80 8.94
N GLN A 205 13.18 10.75 8.25
CA GLN A 205 14.21 11.55 8.88
C GLN A 205 13.53 12.30 10.01
N ASP A 206 14.05 12.14 11.23
CA ASP A 206 13.53 12.89 12.37
C ASP A 206 13.78 14.37 12.07
N TRP A 207 12.69 15.11 11.84
CA TRP A 207 12.78 16.52 11.52
C TRP A 207 13.38 17.32 12.69
N HIS A 208 13.34 16.79 13.93
CA HIS A 208 14.08 17.38 15.06
C HIS A 208 15.58 17.28 14.85
N GLU A 209 16.09 16.15 14.35
CA GLU A 209 17.52 15.97 14.06
C GLU A 209 17.94 16.84 12.88
N LEU A 210 17.15 16.86 11.80
CA LEU A 210 17.40 17.72 10.65
C LEU A 210 17.38 19.21 11.01
N LEU A 211 16.41 19.63 11.84
CA LEU A 211 16.30 21.00 12.33
C LEU A 211 17.46 21.33 13.27
N ALA A 212 17.83 20.43 14.18
CA ALA A 212 18.96 20.62 15.08
C ALA A 212 20.28 20.73 14.31
N GLU A 213 20.51 19.89 13.31
CA GLU A 213 21.68 19.97 12.42
C GLU A 213 21.67 21.29 11.63
N TYR A 214 20.52 21.70 11.07
CA TYR A 214 20.38 22.97 10.37
C TYR A 214 20.69 24.17 11.28
N LEU A 215 20.10 24.23 12.47
CA LEU A 215 20.34 25.31 13.44
C LEU A 215 21.82 25.35 13.88
N THR A 216 22.41 24.19 14.15
CA THR A 216 23.82 24.06 14.55
C THR A 216 24.78 24.44 13.41
N ALA A 217 24.40 24.15 12.16
CA ALA A 217 25.17 24.56 10.99
C ALA A 217 25.14 26.08 10.76
N GLN A 218 24.01 26.74 11.08
CA GLN A 218 23.88 28.21 11.00
C GLN A 218 24.60 28.94 12.14
N GLU A 219 24.77 28.32 13.31
CA GLU A 219 25.46 28.95 14.45
C GLU A 219 26.97 29.14 14.29
N LYS A 220 27.60 28.57 13.24
CA LYS A 220 29.07 28.61 13.09
C LYS A 220 29.67 29.85 12.41
N SER A 221 28.92 30.95 12.19
CA SER A 221 29.45 32.06 11.37
C SER A 221 29.64 33.44 12.01
N ASP A 222 29.27 33.73 13.27
CA ASP A 222 29.16 35.15 13.68
C ASP A 222 29.94 35.60 14.93
N TYR A 223 30.90 34.82 15.45
CA TYR A 223 31.79 35.30 16.52
C TYR A 223 33.21 35.55 16.01
N ASP A 224 33.39 36.61 15.22
CA ASP A 224 34.69 37.23 15.03
C ASP A 224 34.93 38.21 16.19
N TRP A 225 35.66 37.76 17.23
CA TRP A 225 36.08 38.59 18.35
C TRP A 225 37.14 39.60 17.89
N MET A 226 36.72 40.65 17.18
CA MET A 226 37.56 41.81 16.92
C MET A 226 37.89 42.51 18.25
N HIS A 227 39.11 42.30 18.72
CA HIS A 227 39.67 43.00 19.87
C HIS A 227 39.61 44.53 19.63
N PRO A 228 38.99 45.33 20.52
CA PRO A 228 38.98 46.78 20.37
C PRO A 228 40.40 47.35 20.43
N ASN A 229 40.78 48.09 19.39
CA ASN A 229 42.11 48.69 19.27
C ASN A 229 42.30 49.78 20.35
N ARG A 230 43.31 49.64 21.22
CA ARG A 230 43.64 50.64 22.25
C ARG A 230 44.19 51.91 21.59
N ARG A 231 43.35 52.94 21.42
CA ARG A 231 43.82 54.30 21.11
C ARG A 231 44.47 54.91 22.36
N ASN A 232 45.80 55.06 22.34
CA ASN A 232 46.52 55.95 23.24
C ASN A 232 46.21 57.41 22.84
N SER A 233 45.54 58.16 23.73
CA SER A 233 45.41 59.60 23.59
C SER A 233 46.71 60.26 24.06
N VAL A 234 47.48 60.82 23.12
CA VAL A 234 48.56 61.75 23.42
C VAL A 234 47.92 63.13 23.51
N LEU A 235 47.85 63.69 24.72
CA LEU A 235 47.57 65.11 24.94
C LEU A 235 48.87 65.88 24.67
N GLN A 236 48.87 66.71 23.62
CA GLN A 236 49.83 67.80 23.45
C GLN A 236 49.09 69.13 23.54
N SER A 237 49.72 70.02 24.33
CA SER A 237 49.47 71.46 24.58
C SER A 237 48.16 71.85 25.25
#